data_AF-A0A9E2F1P0-F1
#
_entry.id   AF-A0A9E2F1P0-F1
#
_cell.length_a   1.000
_cell.length_b   1.000
_cell.length_c   1.000
_cell.angle_alpha   90.00
_cell.angle_beta   90.00
_cell.angle_gamma   90.00
#
_symmetry.space_group_name_H-M   'P 1'
#
loop_
_entity.id
_entity.type
_entity.pdbx_description
1 polymer ?
#
loop_
_entity_poly.entity_id
_entity_poly.type
_entity_poly.pdbx_seq_one_letter_code
_entity_poly.pdbx_strand_id
1 'polypeptide(L)'
;MLSWLKNIFSPPEPAGPPRLIQRFDGSQATISSSSIVADAGGWHIDTDKSTTFQLFELDPGDIENGLVTYRASIKSEAVKKQGYLEMWCRLPGKGEFFSKGLNNPVKGSNDWASYEIPFFLKKEQNPELLRLNFTLDGGGKVWLKDIEVSFTPFK
;
A
#
# COMPACT_ATOMS: atom_id res chain seq x y z
N MET A 1 34.71 -7.21 16.76
CA MET A 1 33.71 -7.62 17.77
C MET A 1 32.42 -6.86 17.42
N LEU A 2 31.26 -7.53 17.31
CA LEU A 2 29.92 -7.00 16.90
C LEU A 2 29.50 -7.12 15.40
N SER A 3 29.84 -8.21 14.69
CA SER A 3 29.21 -8.53 13.39
C SER A 3 27.91 -9.34 13.52
N TRP A 4 27.64 -9.91 14.70
CA TRP A 4 26.53 -10.86 14.91
C TRP A 4 25.13 -10.20 14.99
N LEU A 5 25.05 -8.90 15.30
CA LEU A 5 23.77 -8.18 15.42
C LEU A 5 23.13 -7.83 14.07
N LYS A 6 23.88 -7.83 12.96
CA LYS A 6 23.32 -7.51 11.62
C LYS A 6 22.44 -8.62 11.05
N ASN A 7 22.59 -9.85 11.56
CA ASN A 7 21.96 -11.04 10.99
C ASN A 7 20.54 -11.32 11.52
N ILE A 8 20.06 -10.55 12.49
CA ILE A 8 18.73 -10.74 13.12
C ILE A 8 17.68 -9.77 12.53
N PHE A 9 18.13 -8.72 11.83
CA PHE A 9 17.27 -7.64 11.32
C PHE A 9 17.19 -7.57 9.79
N SER A 10 17.84 -8.49 9.07
CA SER A 10 17.71 -8.56 7.62
C SER A 10 16.43 -9.31 7.26
N PRO A 11 15.58 -8.78 6.36
CA PRO A 11 14.43 -9.54 5.88
C PRO A 11 14.91 -10.87 5.28
N PRO A 12 14.12 -11.95 5.38
CA PRO A 12 14.50 -13.25 4.82
C PRO A 12 14.86 -13.13 3.35
N GLU A 13 15.79 -13.95 2.89
CA GLU A 13 16.24 -13.90 1.50
C GLU A 13 15.09 -14.27 0.55
N PRO A 14 14.85 -13.50 -0.53
CA PRO A 14 13.86 -13.88 -1.54
C PRO A 14 14.17 -15.24 -2.17
N ALA A 15 13.13 -16.07 -2.34
CA ALA A 15 13.20 -17.31 -3.10
C ALA A 15 13.05 -17.11 -4.62
N GLY A 16 12.63 -15.91 -5.05
CA GLY A 16 12.44 -15.57 -6.46
C GLY A 16 12.13 -14.08 -6.66
N PRO A 17 11.93 -13.64 -7.92
CA PRO A 17 11.52 -12.27 -8.20
C PRO A 17 10.09 -12.00 -7.71
N PRO A 18 9.73 -10.72 -7.49
CA PRO A 18 8.35 -10.35 -7.18
C PRO A 18 7.37 -10.79 -8.29
N ARG A 19 6.26 -11.39 -7.89
CA ARG A 19 5.13 -11.72 -8.76
C ARG A 19 4.03 -10.69 -8.59
N LEU A 20 3.53 -10.12 -9.70
CA LEU A 20 2.35 -9.25 -9.66
C LEU A 20 1.11 -10.06 -9.23
N ILE A 21 0.39 -9.57 -8.22
CA ILE A 21 -0.93 -10.09 -7.83
C ILE A 21 -2.00 -9.36 -8.61
N GLN A 22 -2.02 -8.03 -8.53
CA GLN A 22 -3.02 -7.20 -9.18
C GLN A 22 -2.43 -5.84 -9.53
N ARG A 23 -2.84 -5.29 -10.67
CA ARG A 23 -2.62 -3.89 -11.06
C ARG A 23 -3.96 -3.21 -11.29
N PHE A 24 -4.03 -1.92 -10.97
CA PHE A 24 -5.17 -1.05 -11.20
C PHE A 24 -4.69 0.12 -12.07
N ASP A 25 -5.40 0.39 -13.16
CA ASP A 25 -4.95 1.27 -14.25
C ASP A 25 -5.82 2.52 -14.43
N GLY A 26 -6.62 2.86 -13.42
CA GLY A 26 -7.55 3.98 -13.44
C GLY A 26 -8.93 3.66 -14.01
N SER A 27 -9.12 2.47 -14.60
CA SER A 27 -10.42 2.06 -15.15
C SER A 27 -11.40 1.54 -14.10
N GLN A 28 -10.90 1.05 -12.97
CA GLN A 28 -11.70 0.49 -11.89
C GLN A 28 -12.26 1.58 -10.98
N ALA A 29 -13.52 1.43 -10.59
CA ALA A 29 -14.13 2.25 -9.54
C ALA A 29 -13.54 1.89 -8.17
N THR A 30 -13.17 2.90 -7.39
CA THR A 30 -12.74 2.72 -6.01
C THR A 30 -13.93 2.52 -5.07
N ILE A 31 -13.70 1.89 -3.92
CA ILE A 31 -14.72 1.71 -2.89
C ILE A 31 -15.26 3.06 -2.39
N SER A 32 -14.38 4.04 -2.14
CA SER A 32 -14.76 5.42 -1.77
C SER A 32 -15.06 6.32 -2.98
N SER A 33 -15.72 5.80 -4.02
CA SER A 33 -15.98 6.51 -5.30
C SER A 33 -16.73 7.84 -5.18
N SER A 34 -17.47 8.11 -4.10
CA SER A 34 -18.11 9.41 -3.87
C SER A 34 -17.13 10.54 -3.56
N SER A 35 -15.92 10.20 -3.10
CA SER A 35 -14.88 11.15 -2.70
C SER A 35 -13.60 11.03 -3.54
N ILE A 36 -13.61 10.15 -4.54
CA ILE A 36 -12.47 9.87 -5.42
C ILE A 36 -12.95 9.94 -6.87
N VAL A 37 -12.33 10.83 -7.63
CA VAL A 37 -12.68 11.05 -9.04
C VAL A 37 -11.66 10.34 -9.92
N ALA A 38 -12.10 9.61 -10.96
CA ALA A 38 -11.19 9.06 -11.96
C ALA A 38 -10.54 10.21 -12.76
N ASP A 39 -9.21 10.16 -12.93
CA ASP A 39 -8.45 11.20 -13.62
C ASP A 39 -7.27 10.59 -14.40
N ALA A 40 -7.28 10.76 -15.72
CA ALA A 40 -6.16 10.44 -16.64
C ALA A 40 -5.43 9.11 -16.36
N GLY A 41 -6.16 8.00 -16.23
CA GLY A 41 -5.57 6.68 -15.95
C GLY A 41 -5.19 6.45 -14.48
N GLY A 42 -5.79 7.23 -13.59
CA GLY A 42 -5.64 7.13 -12.14
C GLY A 42 -6.83 7.75 -11.42
N TRP A 43 -6.56 8.24 -10.22
CA TRP A 43 -7.56 8.76 -9.30
C TRP A 43 -7.09 10.07 -8.67
N HIS A 44 -8.04 10.97 -8.45
CA HIS A 44 -7.85 12.27 -7.82
C HIS A 44 -8.69 12.38 -6.55
N ILE A 45 -8.06 12.90 -5.50
CA ILE A 45 -8.65 13.19 -4.21
C ILE A 45 -8.42 14.67 -3.93
N ASP A 46 -9.49 15.40 -3.60
CA ASP A 46 -9.44 16.77 -3.08
C ASP A 46 -10.34 16.84 -1.84
N THR A 47 -9.74 17.08 -0.69
CA THR A 47 -10.47 17.18 0.59
C THR A 47 -9.83 18.21 1.49
N ASP A 48 -10.62 18.83 2.35
CA ASP A 48 -10.16 19.70 3.43
C ASP A 48 -10.04 18.98 4.79
N LYS A 49 -10.49 17.72 4.87
CA LYS A 49 -10.58 16.89 6.08
C LYS A 49 -9.58 15.75 6.08
N SER A 50 -9.15 15.36 7.28
CA SER A 50 -8.48 14.08 7.49
C SER A 50 -9.42 12.93 7.12
N THR A 51 -9.03 12.05 6.22
CA THR A 51 -9.88 10.96 5.71
C THR A 51 -9.03 9.79 5.25
N THR A 52 -9.48 8.58 5.56
CA THR A 52 -8.99 7.33 4.95
C THR A 52 -9.90 6.97 3.79
N PHE A 53 -9.30 6.91 2.61
CA PHE A 53 -9.96 6.59 1.35
C PHE A 53 -9.74 5.11 1.04
N GLN A 54 -10.83 4.34 0.99
CA GLN A 54 -10.76 2.94 0.59
C GLN A 54 -10.71 2.86 -0.93
N LEU A 55 -9.62 2.31 -1.44
CA LEU A 55 -9.38 2.23 -2.87
C LEU A 55 -9.94 0.92 -3.39
N PHE A 56 -9.37 -0.20 -2.96
CA PHE A 56 -9.71 -1.53 -3.46
C PHE A 56 -9.66 -2.58 -2.36
N GLU A 57 -10.40 -3.65 -2.59
CA GLU A 57 -10.24 -4.92 -1.89
C GLU A 57 -9.91 -5.99 -2.92
N LEU A 58 -9.03 -6.93 -2.56
CA LEU A 58 -8.68 -8.06 -3.42
C LEU A 58 -8.41 -9.32 -2.61
N ASP A 59 -8.70 -10.46 -3.22
CA ASP A 59 -8.19 -11.77 -2.80
C ASP A 59 -6.78 -11.95 -3.38
N PRO A 60 -5.74 -12.09 -2.52
CA PRO A 60 -4.37 -12.25 -3.00
C PRO A 60 -4.04 -13.67 -3.53
N GLY A 61 -4.97 -14.61 -3.39
CA GLY A 61 -4.77 -16.03 -3.66
C GLY A 61 -3.88 -16.69 -2.61
N ASP A 62 -3.30 -17.84 -2.97
CA ASP A 62 -2.47 -18.61 -2.06
C ASP A 62 -1.07 -18.00 -1.92
N ILE A 63 -0.86 -17.18 -0.88
CA ILE A 63 0.43 -16.56 -0.57
C ILE A 63 0.75 -16.68 0.93
N GLU A 64 1.96 -17.14 1.25
CA GLU A 64 2.48 -17.16 2.62
C GLU A 64 4.01 -17.13 2.60
N ASN A 65 4.65 -16.97 3.76
CA ASN A 65 6.12 -16.96 3.88
C ASN A 65 6.80 -16.03 2.86
N GLY A 66 6.46 -14.75 2.88
CA GLY A 66 6.92 -13.80 1.89
C GLY A 66 6.58 -12.36 2.22
N LEU A 67 6.89 -11.48 1.28
CA LEU A 67 6.62 -10.05 1.35
C LEU A 67 5.51 -9.68 0.37
N VAL A 68 4.43 -9.10 0.87
CA VAL A 68 3.45 -8.37 0.06
C VAL A 68 3.88 -6.91 -0.02
N THR A 69 3.99 -6.38 -1.24
CA THR A 69 4.30 -4.97 -1.48
C THR A 69 3.11 -4.30 -2.13
N TYR A 70 2.58 -3.26 -1.49
CA TYR A 70 1.61 -2.34 -2.07
C TYR A 70 2.34 -1.08 -2.54
N ARG A 71 2.26 -0.78 -3.84
CA ARG A 71 2.95 0.34 -4.49
C ARG A 71 1.96 1.23 -5.24
N ALA A 72 2.24 2.52 -5.27
CA ALA A 72 1.54 3.50 -6.10
C ALA A 72 2.45 4.67 -6.49
N SER A 73 2.21 5.27 -7.65
CA SER A 73 2.74 6.59 -7.98
C SER A 73 1.81 7.66 -7.42
N ILE A 74 2.37 8.63 -6.69
CA ILE A 74 1.60 9.67 -6.02
C ILE A 74 2.17 11.04 -6.35
N LYS A 75 1.29 11.97 -6.71
CA LYS A 75 1.56 13.41 -6.84
C LYS A 75 0.70 14.15 -5.83
N SER A 76 1.18 15.26 -5.29
CA SER A 76 0.44 16.02 -4.29
C SER A 76 0.50 17.53 -4.51
N GLU A 77 -0.55 18.21 -4.05
CA GLU A 77 -0.62 19.67 -3.98
C GLU A 77 -1.19 20.08 -2.63
N ALA A 78 -0.47 20.96 -1.93
CA ALA A 78 -0.91 21.59 -0.69
C ALA A 78 -1.38 20.61 0.41
N VAL A 79 -0.77 19.41 0.50
CA VAL A 79 -1.04 18.46 1.59
C VAL A 79 -0.61 19.07 2.92
N LYS A 80 -1.59 19.34 3.79
CA LYS A 80 -1.41 20.15 5.01
C LYS A 80 -0.58 19.48 6.10
N LYS A 81 -0.75 18.18 6.33
CA LYS A 81 0.07 17.42 7.31
C LYS A 81 0.82 16.30 6.62
N GLN A 82 0.11 15.27 6.17
CA GLN A 82 0.70 14.12 5.50
C GLN A 82 -0.36 13.28 4.78
N GLY A 83 0.06 12.50 3.80
CA GLY A 83 -0.71 11.39 3.25
C GLY A 83 0.15 10.14 3.12
N TYR A 84 -0.43 8.96 3.22
CA TYR A 84 0.31 7.70 3.18
C TYR A 84 -0.53 6.53 2.68
N LEU A 85 0.15 5.56 2.06
CA LEU A 85 -0.43 4.26 1.74
C LEU A 85 -0.72 3.49 3.02
N GLU A 86 -1.83 2.78 3.03
CA GLU A 86 -2.24 1.91 4.12
C GLU A 86 -2.82 0.61 3.54
N MET A 87 -2.38 -0.52 4.07
CA MET A 87 -2.88 -1.83 3.67
C MET A 87 -3.33 -2.60 4.90
N TRP A 88 -4.55 -3.13 4.86
CA TRP A 88 -5.03 -4.10 5.84
C TRP A 88 -5.01 -5.49 5.23
N CYS A 89 -4.53 -6.44 6.01
CA CYS A 89 -4.37 -7.84 5.67
C CYS A 89 -5.20 -8.66 6.65
N ARG A 90 -6.23 -9.34 6.15
CA ARG A 90 -7.09 -10.20 6.97
C ARG A 90 -6.57 -11.63 6.91
N LEU A 91 -6.21 -12.16 8.08
CA LEU A 91 -5.76 -13.53 8.25
C LEU A 91 -6.90 -14.38 8.85
N PRO A 92 -7.29 -15.50 8.21
CA PRO A 92 -8.35 -16.38 8.69
C PRO A 92 -8.12 -16.80 10.15
N GLY A 93 -9.13 -16.59 10.99
CA GLY A 93 -9.08 -16.94 12.42
C GLY A 93 -8.08 -16.14 13.28
N LYS A 94 -7.31 -15.21 12.70
CA LYS A 94 -6.30 -14.40 13.42
C LYS A 94 -6.64 -12.90 13.45
N GLY A 95 -7.56 -12.43 12.60
CA GLY A 95 -8.03 -11.04 12.55
C GLY A 95 -7.35 -10.20 11.46
N GLU A 96 -7.46 -8.88 11.58
CA GLU A 96 -6.88 -7.92 10.63
C GLU A 96 -5.60 -7.28 11.18
N PHE A 97 -4.59 -7.19 10.34
CA PHE A 97 -3.29 -6.55 10.61
C PHE A 97 -3.04 -5.48 9.57
N PHE A 98 -2.18 -4.49 9.85
CA PHE A 98 -1.94 -3.39 8.92
C PHE A 98 -0.47 -3.13 8.64
N SER A 99 -0.22 -2.52 7.49
CA SER A 99 1.00 -1.78 7.17
C SER A 99 0.62 -0.35 6.77
N LYS A 100 1.36 0.64 7.28
CA LYS A 100 1.11 2.07 7.05
C LYS A 100 2.42 2.78 6.69
N GLY A 101 2.41 3.59 5.64
CA GLY A 101 3.58 4.31 5.12
C GLY A 101 3.97 5.56 5.92
N LEU A 102 3.92 5.47 7.25
CA LEU A 102 4.19 6.61 8.15
C LEU A 102 5.66 7.06 8.15
N ASN A 103 6.57 6.19 7.72
CA ASN A 103 8.00 6.48 7.61
C ASN A 103 8.36 7.27 6.34
N ASN A 104 7.57 7.16 5.27
CA ASN A 104 7.75 7.90 4.02
C ASN A 104 6.42 8.52 3.54
N PRO A 105 5.85 9.46 4.29
CA PRO A 105 4.59 10.10 3.92
C PRO A 105 4.77 11.13 2.81
N VAL A 106 3.71 11.31 2.02
CA VAL A 106 3.50 12.43 1.11
C VAL A 106 3.24 13.70 1.93
N LYS A 107 3.91 14.81 1.64
CA LYS A 107 3.76 16.09 2.35
C LYS A 107 3.85 17.29 1.41
N GLY A 108 3.09 18.34 1.66
CA GLY A 108 3.12 19.55 0.83
C GLY A 108 2.77 19.28 -0.64
N SER A 109 3.49 19.93 -1.55
CA SER A 109 3.35 19.75 -3.00
C SER A 109 4.58 19.06 -3.58
N ASN A 110 4.38 17.96 -4.30
CA ASN A 110 5.45 17.25 -5.00
C ASN A 110 4.94 16.77 -6.35
N ASP A 111 5.85 16.58 -7.30
CA ASP A 111 5.55 15.87 -8.53
C ASP A 111 5.43 14.36 -8.28
N TRP A 112 5.08 13.61 -9.32
CA TRP A 112 4.95 12.15 -9.27
C TRP A 112 6.19 11.47 -8.69
N ALA A 113 5.99 10.71 -7.61
CA ALA A 113 6.99 9.84 -7.02
C ALA A 113 6.38 8.48 -6.67
N SER A 114 7.20 7.43 -6.65
CA SER A 114 6.78 6.08 -6.26
C SER A 114 6.81 5.93 -4.74
N TYR A 115 5.72 5.43 -4.18
CA TYR A 115 5.58 5.10 -2.76
C TYR A 115 5.20 3.63 -2.64
N GLU A 116 5.74 2.96 -1.63
CA GLU A 116 5.43 1.56 -1.35
C GLU A 116 5.46 1.26 0.14
N ILE A 117 4.66 0.28 0.54
CA ILE A 117 4.66 -0.25 1.89
C ILE A 117 4.76 -1.78 1.90
N PRO A 118 5.58 -2.35 2.79
CA PRO A 118 5.74 -3.80 2.93
C PRO A 118 4.77 -4.40 3.95
N PHE A 119 4.34 -5.65 3.73
CA PHE A 119 3.68 -6.48 4.74
C PHE A 119 4.28 -7.90 4.71
N PHE A 120 4.86 -8.32 5.84
CA PHE A 120 5.53 -9.61 5.97
C PHE A 120 4.54 -10.71 6.39
N LEU A 121 4.47 -11.76 5.59
CA LEU A 121 3.73 -13.00 5.89
C LEU A 121 4.71 -14.07 6.37
N LYS A 122 4.38 -14.74 7.46
CA LYS A 122 5.07 -15.96 7.93
C LYS A 122 4.44 -17.19 7.29
N LYS A 123 5.06 -18.36 7.51
CA LYS A 123 4.41 -19.65 7.25
C LYS A 123 3.07 -19.73 7.99
N GLU A 124 2.07 -20.33 7.36
CA GLU A 124 0.68 -20.47 7.84
C GLU A 124 -0.06 -19.13 8.02
N GLN A 125 0.45 -18.06 7.40
CA GLN A 125 -0.24 -16.77 7.31
C GLN A 125 -0.65 -16.53 5.86
N ASN A 126 -1.74 -17.20 5.47
CA ASN A 126 -2.37 -17.02 4.18
C ASN A 126 -3.55 -16.04 4.29
N PRO A 127 -3.46 -14.83 3.71
CA PRO A 127 -4.52 -13.84 3.80
C PRO A 127 -5.71 -14.13 2.90
N GLU A 128 -6.92 -13.93 3.43
CA GLU A 128 -8.17 -14.04 2.63
C GLU A 128 -8.58 -12.73 1.96
N LEU A 129 -8.02 -11.60 2.43
CA LEU A 129 -8.36 -10.27 1.92
C LEU A 129 -7.23 -9.29 2.15
N LEU A 130 -6.90 -8.52 1.12
CA LEU A 130 -6.13 -7.30 1.23
C LEU A 130 -7.06 -6.11 0.95
N ARG A 131 -7.08 -5.13 1.86
CA ARG A 131 -7.74 -3.83 1.66
C ARG A 131 -6.68 -2.76 1.48
N LEU A 132 -6.73 -2.09 0.33
CA LEU A 132 -5.82 -1.03 -0.07
C LEU A 132 -6.47 0.33 0.18
N ASN A 133 -5.79 1.16 0.96
CA ASN A 133 -6.23 2.49 1.34
C ASN A 133 -5.17 3.54 1.01
N PHE A 134 -5.61 4.78 0.91
CA PHE A 134 -4.77 5.95 1.07
C PHE A 134 -5.35 6.82 2.18
N THR A 135 -4.54 7.18 3.17
CA THR A 135 -4.97 8.06 4.26
C THR A 135 -4.36 9.43 4.05
N LEU A 136 -5.20 10.47 4.08
CA LEU A 136 -4.75 11.86 4.13
C LEU A 136 -5.06 12.43 5.52
N ASP A 137 -4.01 12.85 6.22
CA ASP A 137 -4.13 13.60 7.47
C ASP A 137 -4.14 15.11 7.16
N GLY A 138 -5.22 15.77 7.52
CA GLY A 138 -5.53 17.12 7.06
C GLY A 138 -6.11 17.11 5.65
N GLY A 139 -6.07 18.27 4.99
CA GLY A 139 -6.55 18.43 3.62
C GLY A 139 -5.43 18.58 2.60
N GLY A 140 -5.81 18.65 1.34
CA GLY A 140 -4.94 18.80 0.18
C GLY A 140 -5.47 18.02 -1.01
N LYS A 141 -4.73 18.10 -2.12
CA LYS A 141 -5.01 17.32 -3.32
C LYS A 141 -3.96 16.24 -3.53
N VAL A 142 -4.42 15.08 -3.94
CA VAL A 142 -3.57 13.94 -4.24
C VAL A 142 -4.05 13.28 -5.51
N TRP A 143 -3.10 12.92 -6.37
CA TRP A 143 -3.33 12.07 -7.52
C TRP A 143 -2.61 10.75 -7.31
N LEU A 144 -3.28 9.64 -7.59
CA LEU A 144 -2.73 8.29 -7.52
C LEU A 144 -2.85 7.62 -8.88
N LYS A 145 -1.83 6.88 -9.28
CA LYS A 145 -1.86 6.00 -10.45
C LYS A 145 -0.88 4.84 -10.28
N ASP A 146 -0.91 3.91 -11.21
CA ASP A 146 -0.02 2.74 -11.19
C ASP A 146 -0.09 1.99 -9.86
N ILE A 147 -1.30 1.83 -9.31
CA ILE A 147 -1.52 1.10 -8.07
C ILE A 147 -1.36 -0.39 -8.37
N GLU A 148 -0.52 -1.06 -7.59
CA GLU A 148 -0.32 -2.49 -7.73
C GLU A 148 0.03 -3.16 -6.40
N VAL A 149 -0.29 -4.46 -6.35
CA VAL A 149 0.11 -5.37 -5.29
C VAL A 149 0.97 -6.45 -5.90
N SER A 150 2.12 -6.71 -5.28
CA SER A 150 3.04 -7.77 -5.66
C SER A 150 3.43 -8.63 -4.47
N PHE A 151 3.90 -9.84 -4.73
CA PHE A 151 4.33 -10.78 -3.71
C PHE A 151 5.69 -11.36 -4.04
N THR A 152 6.58 -11.38 -3.05
CA THR A 152 7.92 -11.95 -3.14
C THR A 152 8.06 -13.08 -2.12
N PRO A 153 8.18 -14.35 -2.54
CA PRO A 153 8.35 -15.45 -1.59
C PRO A 153 9.72 -15.39 -0.93
N PHE A 154 9.81 -15.87 0.31
CA PHE A 154 11.07 -16.05 1.02
C PHE A 154 11.55 -17.50 0.97
N LYS A 155 12.86 -17.69 1.15
CA LYS A 155 13.48 -19.01 1.33
C LYS A 155 13.07 -19.67 2.66
#